data_AF-A0AAW8KME4-F1
#
_entry.id   AF-A0AAW8KME4-F1
#
_cell.length_a   1.000
_cell.length_b   1.000
_cell.length_c   1.000
_cell.angle_alpha   90.00
_cell.angle_beta   90.00
_cell.angle_gamma   90.00
#
_symmetry.space_group_name_H-M   'P 1'
#
loop_
_entity.id
_entity.type
_entity.pdbx_description
1 polymer ?
#
loop_
_entity_poly.entity_id
_entity_poly.type
_entity_poly.pdbx_seq_one_letter_code
_entity_poly.pdbx_strand_id
1 'polypeptide(L)' 'MNPGLKDTLDIWDMQIANYGQQIIRKRKEFVKELNEIIHGIHSNLTGGAEELEVLYEPSVSEENFEK' A
#
# COMPACT_ATOMS: atom_id res chain seq x y z
N MET A 1 -31.04 -4.42 -16.06
CA MET A 1 -29.79 -5.09 -15.64
C MET A 1 -29.35 -6.01 -16.76
N ASN A 2 -28.09 -5.97 -17.19
CA ASN A 2 -27.56 -6.89 -18.19
C ASN A 2 -27.14 -8.19 -17.48
N PRO A 3 -27.85 -9.33 -17.67
CA PRO A 3 -27.60 -10.56 -16.92
C PRO A 3 -26.16 -11.07 -17.06
N GLY A 4 -25.57 -10.95 -18.25
CA GLY A 4 -24.22 -11.44 -18.53
C GLY A 4 -23.09 -10.67 -17.81
N LEU A 5 -23.36 -9.48 -17.25
CA LEU A 5 -22.38 -8.78 -16.42
C LEU A 5 -22.28 -9.35 -15.01
N LYS A 6 -23.37 -9.90 -14.46
CA LYS A 6 -23.36 -10.51 -13.13
C LYS A 6 -22.43 -11.72 -13.07
N ASP A 7 -22.43 -12.52 -14.13
CA ASP A 7 -21.58 -13.73 -14.25
C ASP A 7 -20.09 -13.40 -14.35
N THR A 8 -19.72 -12.12 -14.57
CA THR A 8 -18.32 -11.68 -14.60
C THR A 8 -17.82 -11.15 -13.26
N LEU A 9 -18.70 -10.88 -12.30
CA LEU A 9 -18.34 -10.23 -11.03
C LEU A 9 -17.27 -11.02 -10.26
N ASP A 10 -17.38 -12.34 -10.21
CA ASP A 10 -16.39 -13.20 -9.53
C ASP A 10 -14.98 -13.08 -10.15
N ILE A 11 -14.91 -12.87 -11.47
CA ILE A 11 -13.63 -12.65 -12.18
C ILE A 11 -13.06 -11.28 -11.85
N TRP A 12 -13.90 -10.25 -11.79
CA TRP A 12 -13.50 -8.90 -11.38
C TRP A 12 -12.99 -8.89 -9.94
N ASP A 13 -13.70 -9.55 -9.02
CA ASP A 13 -13.30 -9.65 -7.61
C ASP A 13 -11.94 -10.35 -7.48
N MET A 14 -11.73 -11.47 -8.18
CA MET A 14 -10.43 -12.15 -8.19
C MET A 14 -9.30 -11.27 -8.75
N GLN A 15 -9.55 -10.52 -9.83
CA GLN A 15 -8.54 -9.64 -10.42
C GLN A 15 -8.22 -8.45 -9.52
N ILE A 16 -9.26 -7.80 -8.96
CA ILE A 16 -9.10 -6.70 -8.00
C ILE A 16 -8.34 -7.19 -6.78
N ALA A 17 -8.67 -8.39 -6.28
CA ALA A 17 -7.98 -9.02 -5.17
C ALA A 17 -6.48 -9.15 -5.43
N ASN A 18 -6.13 -9.74 -6.57
CA ASN A 18 -4.75 -9.97 -6.95
C ASN A 18 -3.94 -8.67 -7.15
N TYR A 19 -4.48 -7.69 -7.89
CA TYR A 19 -3.81 -6.42 -8.10
C TYR A 19 -3.74 -5.58 -6.82
N GLY A 20 -4.78 -5.63 -5.99
CA GLY A 20 -4.84 -4.93 -4.71
C GLY A 20 -3.73 -5.38 -3.77
N GLN A 21 -3.50 -6.69 -3.64
CA GLN A 21 -2.39 -7.23 -2.87
C GLN A 21 -1.03 -6.72 -3.38
N GLN A 22 -0.80 -6.74 -4.69
CA GLN A 22 0.44 -6.25 -5.29
C GLN A 22 0.68 -4.75 -5.02
N ILE A 23 -0.37 -3.93 -5.13
CA ILE A 23 -0.30 -2.49 -4.85
C ILE A 23 0.00 -2.24 -3.37
N ILE A 24 -0.67 -2.94 -2.46
CA ILE A 24 -0.44 -2.83 -1.02
C ILE A 24 1.01 -3.16 -0.69
N ARG A 25 1.54 -4.26 -1.23
CA ARG A 25 2.93 -4.66 -1.05
C ARG A 25 3.91 -3.60 -1.57
N LYS A 26 3.69 -3.10 -2.79
CA LYS A 26 4.55 -2.08 -3.39
C LYS A 26 4.53 -0.77 -2.62
N ARG A 27 3.39 -0.35 -2.08
CA ARG A 27 3.29 0.84 -1.23
C ARG A 27 4.05 0.67 0.10
N LYS A 28 3.95 -0.50 0.74
CA LYS A 28 4.76 -0.82 1.93
C LYS A 28 6.26 -0.74 1.64
N GLU A 29 6.71 -1.39 0.57
CA GLU A 29 8.11 -1.37 0.12
C GLU A 29 8.58 0.08 -0.14
N PHE A 30 7.79 0.86 -0.88
CA PHE A 30 8.10 2.25 -1.19
C PHE A 30 8.19 3.15 0.05
N VAL A 31 7.27 3.03 1.02
CA VAL A 31 7.31 3.84 2.24
C VAL A 31 8.54 3.50 3.09
N LYS A 32 8.97 2.24 3.10
CA LYS A 32 10.23 1.85 3.76
C LYS A 32 11.44 2.53 3.10
N GLU A 33 11.55 2.44 1.78
CA GLU A 33 12.64 3.08 1.02
C GLU A 33 12.62 4.61 1.20
N LEU A 34 11.42 5.21 1.22
CA LEU A 34 11.23 6.63 1.49
C LEU A 34 11.76 7.02 2.87
N ASN A 35 11.41 6.26 3.91
CA ASN A 35 11.87 6.50 5.28
C ASN A 35 13.40 6.49 5.40
N GLU A 36 14.08 5.56 4.73
CA GLU A 36 15.55 5.48 4.74
C GLU A 36 16.18 6.78 4.18
N ILE A 37 15.59 7.36 3.14
CA ILE A 37 16.10 8.59 2.51
C ILE A 37 15.77 9.83 3.35
N ILE A 38 14.50 10.00 3.73
CA ILE A 38 14.04 11.24 4.37
C ILE A 38 14.56 11.37 5.80
N HIS A 39 14.77 10.26 6.51
CA HIS A 39 15.27 10.27 7.88
C HIS A 39 16.66 10.94 7.92
N GLY A 40 17.57 10.53 7.03
CA GLY A 40 18.91 11.13 6.96
C GLY A 40 18.87 12.62 6.58
N ILE A 41 18.03 13.00 5.62
CA ILE A 41 17.88 14.41 5.21
C ILE A 41 17.33 15.25 6.37
N HIS A 42 16.26 14.79 7.02
CA HIS A 42 15.60 15.53 8.09
C HIS A 42 16.49 15.66 9.32
N SER A 43 17.14 14.57 9.75
CA SER A 43 18.10 14.58 10.86
C SER A 43 19.24 15.58 10.62
N ASN A 44 19.78 15.64 9.39
CA ASN A 44 20.82 16.61 9.02
C ASN A 44 20.31 18.07 9.08
N LEU A 45 19.08 18.33 8.67
CA LEU A 45 18.49 19.68 8.69
C LEU A 45 18.18 20.16 10.12
N THR A 46 17.79 19.24 11.01
CA THR A 46 17.39 19.56 12.38
C THR A 46 18.54 19.40 13.39
N GLY A 47 19.72 18.98 12.93
CA GLY A 47 20.85 18.69 13.81
C GLY A 47 20.58 17.52 14.75
N GLY A 48 19.72 16.58 14.33
CA GLY A 48 19.29 15.42 15.13
C GLY A 48 18.31 15.75 16.25
N ALA A 49 17.70 16.94 16.23
CA ALA A 49 16.72 17.34 17.25
C ALA A 49 15.33 16.75 17.02
N GLU A 50 15.02 16.35 15.79
CA GLU A 50 13.73 15.81 15.38
C GLU A 50 13.88 14.49 14.65
N GLU A 51 12.91 13.61 14.85
CA GLU A 51 12.78 12.32 14.19
C GLU A 51 11.53 12.32 13.31
N LEU A 52 11.68 11.90 12.06
CA LEU A 52 10.60 11.85 11.07
C LEU A 52 10.42 10.42 10.57
N GLU A 53 9.18 9.93 10.68
CA GLU A 53 8.75 8.63 10.16
C GLU A 53 7.45 8.78 9.38
N VAL A 54 7.38 8.17 8.20
CA VAL A 54 6.18 8.06 7.38
C VAL A 54 5.62 6.65 7.50
N LEU A 55 4.35 6.53 7.86
CA LEU A 55 3.68 5.24 8.02
C LEU A 55 2.68 5.03 6.89
N TYR A 56 2.68 3.82 6.31
CA TYR A 56 1.66 3.41 5.36
C TYR A 56 0.49 2.76 6.10
N GLU A 57 -0.69 3.36 5.99
CA GLU A 57 -1.95 2.81 6.53
C GLU A 57 -2.83 2.30 5.37
N PRO A 58 -2.84 0.99 5.10
CA PRO A 58 -3.68 0.44 4.05
C PRO A 58 -5.15 0.32 4.52
N SER A 59 -6.10 0.46 3.58
CA SER A 59 -7.53 0.26 3.85
C SER A 59 -7.89 -1.17 4.28
N VAL A 60 -7.02 -2.15 3.98
CA VAL A 60 -7.16 -3.56 4.31
C VAL A 60 -5.77 -4.19 4.31
N SER A 61 -5.53 -5.17 5.18
CA SER A 61 -4.25 -5.87 5.20
C SER A 61 -4.10 -6.76 3.97
N GLU A 62 -2.86 -6.95 3.53
CA GLU A 62 -2.51 -7.86 2.42
C GLU A 62 -3.09 -9.27 2.62
N GLU A 63 -3.05 -9.78 3.85
CA GLU A 63 -3.56 -11.10 4.26
C GLU A 63 -5.10 -11.21 4.26
N ASN A 64 -5.80 -10.08 4.36
CA ASN A 64 -7.26 -10.03 4.42
C ASN A 64 -7.88 -9.54 3.10
N PHE A 65 -7.07 -9.31 2.06
CA PHE A 65 -7.57 -8.77 0.79
C PHE A 65 -8.35 -9.81 -0.05
N GLU A 66 -8.07 -11.09 0.14
CA GLU A 66 -8.70 -12.21 -0.59
C GLU A 66 -9.84 -12.91 0.20
N LYS A 67 -10.16 -12.45 1.41
CA LYS A 67 -11.15 -13.08 2.30
C LYS A 67 -12.50 -12.37 2.30
#